data_AF-A0A3S2BRU3-F1
#
_entry.id   AF-A0A3S2BRU3-F1
#
_cell.length_a   1.000
_cell.length_b   1.000
_cell.length_c   1.000
_cell.angle_alpha   90.00
_cell.angle_beta   90.00
_cell.angle_gamma   90.00
#
_symmetry.space_group_name_H-M   'P 1'
#
loop_
_entity.id
_entity.type
_entity.pdbx_description
1 polymer ?
#
loop_
_entity_poly.entity_id
_entity_poly.type
_entity_poly.pdbx_seq_one_letter_code
_entity_poly.pdbx_strand_id
1 'polypeptide(L)'
;MELKDKTILITGSTDGVGRVVAQRLGAAGARVLVHGRDAMRGKAVVTEIEAAGGKAELLVADLSSLAEVRHLAEAVRARTNRLDILINNAGIGTAGQGAKRQVSADGYELRFAVNYLAGFLLTSELLPLLKASAPARI
;
A
#
# COMPACT_ATOMS: atom_id res chain seq x y z
N MET A 1 3.01 -12.48 16.80
CA MET A 1 3.01 -11.02 16.95
C MET A 1 1.56 -10.61 17.17
N GLU A 2 1.27 -9.85 18.21
CA GLU A 2 -0.08 -9.32 18.43
C GLU A 2 -0.35 -8.22 17.39
N LEU A 3 -1.38 -8.42 16.56
CA LEU A 3 -1.76 -7.50 15.48
C LEU A 3 -2.91 -6.56 15.88
N LYS A 4 -3.52 -6.83 17.04
CA LYS A 4 -4.57 -6.00 17.58
C LYS A 4 -4.08 -4.55 17.74
N ASP A 5 -4.88 -3.61 17.24
CA ASP A 5 -4.61 -2.17 17.29
C ASP A 5 -3.35 -1.70 16.54
N LYS A 6 -2.72 -2.59 15.75
CA LYS A 6 -1.61 -2.23 14.84
C LYS A 6 -2.15 -1.55 13.59
N THR A 7 -1.49 -0.47 13.16
CA THR A 7 -1.80 0.18 11.88
C THR A 7 -0.84 -0.29 10.81
N ILE A 8 -1.39 -0.78 9.70
CA ILE A 8 -0.63 -1.43 8.63
C ILE A 8 -0.99 -0.81 7.29
N LEU A 9 0.00 -0.38 6.51
CA LEU A 9 -0.18 0.02 5.12
C LEU A 9 0.26 -1.12 4.19
N ILE A 10 -0.57 -1.47 3.21
CA ILE A 10 -0.25 -2.50 2.22
C ILE A 10 -0.45 -1.95 0.82
N THR A 11 0.63 -1.77 0.06
CA THR A 11 0.52 -1.34 -1.34
C THR A 11 0.02 -2.49 -2.23
N GLY A 12 -0.69 -2.18 -3.32
CA GLY A 12 -1.27 -3.17 -4.22
C GLY A 12 -2.22 -4.18 -3.55
N SER A 13 -2.98 -3.77 -2.53
CA SER A 13 -3.84 -4.66 -1.73
C SER A 13 -5.28 -4.78 -2.23
N THR A 14 -5.55 -4.31 -3.45
CA THR A 14 -6.87 -4.45 -4.09
C THR A 14 -7.01 -5.73 -4.93
N ASP A 15 -5.92 -6.49 -5.09
CA ASP A 15 -5.87 -7.76 -5.83
C ASP A 15 -4.89 -8.78 -5.22
N GLY A 16 -4.99 -10.01 -5.68
CA GLY A 16 -3.98 -11.06 -5.54
C GLY A 16 -3.53 -11.27 -4.10
N VAL A 17 -2.22 -11.43 -3.91
CA VAL A 17 -1.62 -11.68 -2.60
C VAL A 17 -1.89 -10.52 -1.64
N GLY A 18 -1.77 -9.27 -2.11
CA GLY A 18 -1.99 -8.09 -1.28
C GLY A 18 -3.38 -8.03 -0.65
N ARG A 19 -4.42 -8.40 -1.42
CA ARG A 19 -5.81 -8.49 -0.90
C ARG A 19 -5.96 -9.55 0.17
N VAL A 20 -5.43 -10.75 -0.07
CA VAL A 20 -5.51 -11.86 0.89
C VAL A 20 -4.78 -11.49 2.19
N VAL A 21 -3.62 -10.84 2.08
CA VAL A 21 -2.87 -10.35 3.25
C VAL A 21 -3.67 -9.28 4.00
N ALA A 22 -4.27 -8.31 3.30
CA ALA A 22 -5.11 -7.28 3.92
C ALA A 22 -6.29 -7.88 4.70
N GLN A 23 -7.01 -8.83 4.11
CA GLN A 23 -8.12 -9.53 4.76
C GLN A 23 -7.66 -10.30 6.01
N ARG A 24 -6.57 -11.05 5.92
CA ARG A 24 -6.04 -11.82 7.05
C ARG A 24 -5.55 -10.94 8.20
N LEU A 25 -4.88 -9.82 7.90
CA LEU A 25 -4.40 -8.89 8.91
C LEU A 25 -5.56 -8.12 9.57
N GLY A 26 -6.58 -7.73 8.79
CA GLY A 26 -7.80 -7.14 9.32
C GLY A 26 -8.56 -8.09 10.26
N ALA A 27 -8.73 -9.34 9.87
CA ALA A 27 -9.33 -10.38 10.71
C ALA A 27 -8.53 -10.67 12.00
N ALA A 28 -7.22 -10.42 11.99
CA ALA A 28 -6.35 -10.50 13.17
C ALA A 28 -6.40 -9.26 14.08
N GLY A 29 -7.28 -8.29 13.79
CA GLY A 29 -7.51 -7.11 14.62
C GLY A 29 -6.67 -5.87 14.28
N ALA A 30 -5.92 -5.89 13.17
CA ALA A 30 -5.19 -4.71 12.70
C ALA A 30 -6.13 -3.70 12.04
N ARG A 31 -5.75 -2.42 12.09
CA ARG A 31 -6.28 -1.38 11.19
C ARG A 31 -5.48 -1.41 9.90
N VAL A 32 -6.14 -1.71 8.78
CA VAL A 32 -5.49 -1.88 7.48
C VAL A 32 -5.74 -0.67 6.58
N LEU A 33 -4.69 0.05 6.23
CA LEU A 33 -4.70 1.03 5.14
C LEU A 33 -4.51 0.25 3.83
N VAL A 34 -5.61 0.07 3.11
CA VAL A 34 -5.66 -0.59 1.80
C VAL A 34 -5.24 0.41 0.74
N HIS A 35 -4.40 0.00 -0.20
CA HIS A 35 -3.98 0.85 -1.30
C HIS A 35 -4.11 0.15 -2.65
N GLY A 36 -4.59 0.90 -3.65
CA GLY A 36 -4.51 0.57 -5.06
C GLY A 36 -5.02 1.69 -5.96
N ARG A 37 -4.90 1.50 -7.28
CA ARG A 37 -5.30 2.50 -8.29
C ARG A 37 -6.79 2.52 -8.59
N ASP A 38 -7.43 1.38 -8.40
CA ASP A 38 -8.85 1.19 -8.69
C ASP A 38 -9.66 1.39 -7.41
N ALA A 39 -10.39 2.50 -7.34
CA ALA A 39 -11.20 2.85 -6.19
C ALA A 39 -12.35 1.88 -5.95
N MET A 40 -12.94 1.29 -7.00
CA MET A 40 -14.05 0.35 -6.88
C MET A 40 -13.57 -0.96 -6.26
N ARG A 41 -12.47 -1.50 -6.78
CA ARG A 41 -11.83 -2.69 -6.21
C ARG A 41 -11.36 -2.45 -4.78
N GLY A 42 -10.79 -1.28 -4.51
CA GLY A 42 -10.36 -0.90 -3.16
C GLY A 42 -11.52 -0.85 -2.17
N LYS A 43 -12.64 -0.24 -2.54
CA LYS A 43 -13.84 -0.19 -1.70
C LYS A 43 -14.39 -1.58 -1.40
N ALA A 44 -14.41 -2.48 -2.39
CA ALA A 44 -14.83 -3.86 -2.18
C ALA A 44 -13.97 -4.57 -1.11
N VAL A 45 -12.65 -4.41 -1.16
CA VAL A 45 -11.75 -5.00 -0.14
C VAL A 45 -11.99 -4.40 1.24
N VAL A 46 -12.19 -3.08 1.35
CA VAL A 46 -12.53 -2.43 2.62
C VAL A 46 -13.83 -3.00 3.19
N THR A 47 -14.89 -3.07 2.38
CA THR A 47 -16.19 -3.62 2.81
C THR A 47 -16.07 -5.07 3.27
N GLU A 48 -15.26 -5.89 2.59
CA GLU A 48 -15.02 -7.28 3.00
C GLU A 48 -14.30 -7.39 4.35
N ILE A 49 -13.31 -6.51 4.61
CA ILE A 49 -12.60 -6.47 5.90
C ILE A 49 -13.55 -6.01 7.02
N GLU A 50 -14.34 -4.97 6.78
CA GLU A 50 -15.30 -4.44 7.76
C GLU A 50 -16.43 -5.43 8.06
N ALA A 51 -16.93 -6.14 7.05
CA ALA A 51 -17.94 -7.18 7.23
C ALA A 51 -17.43 -8.37 8.06
N ALA A 52 -16.11 -8.62 8.06
CA ALA A 52 -15.46 -9.61 8.92
C ALA A 52 -15.12 -9.07 10.33
N GLY A 53 -15.56 -7.86 10.68
CA GLY A 53 -15.30 -7.21 11.97
C GLY A 53 -13.95 -6.52 12.08
N GLY A 54 -13.20 -6.41 10.98
CA GLY A 54 -11.93 -5.68 10.92
C GLY A 54 -12.12 -4.17 10.73
N LYS A 55 -11.00 -3.43 10.71
CA LYS A 55 -10.98 -1.99 10.41
C LYS A 55 -10.12 -1.75 9.18
N ALA A 56 -10.67 -1.08 8.17
CA ALA A 56 -9.92 -0.75 6.97
C ALA A 56 -10.24 0.65 6.43
N GLU A 57 -9.31 1.23 5.69
CA GLU A 57 -9.48 2.50 5.00
C GLU A 57 -8.77 2.44 3.65
N LEU A 58 -9.37 2.98 2.59
CA LEU A 58 -8.80 3.00 1.25
C LEU A 58 -8.00 4.28 1.00
N LEU A 59 -6.77 4.12 0.50
CA LEU A 59 -5.93 5.18 -0.05
C LEU A 59 -5.66 4.89 -1.53
N VAL A 60 -6.15 5.77 -2.41
CA VAL A 60 -6.01 5.62 -3.86
C VAL A 60 -4.79 6.40 -4.34
N ALA A 61 -3.88 5.73 -5.04
CA ALA A 61 -2.73 6.35 -5.69
C ALA A 61 -2.19 5.46 -6.84
N ASP A 62 -1.57 6.09 -7.84
CA ASP A 62 -0.82 5.39 -8.90
C ASP A 62 0.68 5.42 -8.66
N LEU A 63 1.24 4.26 -8.31
CA LEU A 63 2.68 4.10 -8.05
C LEU A 63 3.56 4.20 -9.30
N SER A 64 2.99 4.37 -10.50
CA SER A 64 3.76 4.77 -11.69
C SER A 64 4.03 6.28 -11.77
N SER A 65 3.53 7.06 -10.80
CA SER A 65 3.81 8.49 -10.63
C SER A 65 4.44 8.74 -9.26
N LEU A 66 5.69 9.23 -9.23
CA LEU A 66 6.36 9.54 -7.96
C LEU A 66 5.73 10.74 -7.22
N ALA A 67 4.96 11.58 -7.92
CA ALA A 67 4.14 12.61 -7.28
C ALA A 67 3.01 11.97 -6.45
N GLU A 68 2.31 11.00 -7.02
CA GLU A 68 1.24 10.26 -6.34
C GLU A 68 1.76 9.41 -5.18
N VAL A 69 2.99 8.89 -5.26
CA VAL A 69 3.65 8.22 -4.14
C VAL A 69 3.84 9.17 -2.94
N ARG A 70 4.21 10.43 -3.19
CA ARG A 70 4.33 11.45 -2.13
C ARG A 70 2.97 11.82 -1.55
N HIS A 71 1.96 12.00 -2.40
CA HIS A 71 0.59 12.24 -1.95
C HIS A 71 0.05 11.09 -1.09
N LEU A 72 0.35 9.83 -1.45
CA LEU A 72 0.02 8.67 -0.62
C LEU A 72 0.69 8.75 0.76
N ALA A 73 1.98 9.09 0.81
CA ALA A 73 2.68 9.24 2.09
C ALA A 73 2.09 10.36 2.96
N GLU A 74 1.74 11.49 2.35
CA GLU A 74 1.04 12.59 3.02
C GLU A 74 -0.33 12.14 3.56
N ALA A 75 -1.12 11.43 2.75
CA ALA A 75 -2.41 10.91 3.16
C ALA A 75 -2.27 9.96 4.36
N VAL A 76 -1.27 9.07 4.37
CA VAL A 76 -0.99 8.20 5.52
C VAL A 76 -0.68 9.02 6.78
N ARG A 77 0.24 10.01 6.68
CA ARG A 77 0.60 10.89 7.81
C ARG A 77 -0.59 11.72 8.31
N ALA A 78 -1.53 12.06 7.44
CA ALA A 78 -2.75 12.78 7.79
C ALA A 78 -3.85 11.90 8.43
N ARG A 79 -3.72 10.57 8.38
CA ARG A 79 -4.72 9.63 8.91
C ARG A 79 -4.29 8.89 10.15
N THR A 80 -2.98 8.84 10.40
CA THR A 80 -2.45 8.18 11.59
C THR A 80 -1.16 8.86 12.07
N ASN A 81 -1.01 8.92 13.38
CA ASN A 81 0.24 9.27 14.05
C ASN A 81 1.12 8.04 14.33
N ARG A 82 0.66 6.84 13.92
CA ARG A 82 1.36 5.57 14.12
C ARG A 82 1.23 4.66 12.90
N LEU A 83 2.34 4.15 12.40
CA LEU A 83 2.40 3.12 11.36
C LEU A 83 3.33 2.00 11.86
N ASP A 84 2.76 0.84 12.20
CA ASP A 84 3.52 -0.26 12.77
C ASP A 84 4.14 -1.15 11.69
N ILE A 85 3.48 -1.29 10.54
CA ILE A 85 3.95 -2.15 9.44
C ILE A 85 3.69 -1.48 8.10
N LEU A 86 4.72 -1.37 7.26
CA LEU A 86 4.61 -1.02 5.85
C LEU A 86 4.87 -2.26 5.00
N ILE A 87 3.94 -2.68 4.15
CA ILE A 87 4.13 -3.80 3.23
C ILE A 87 4.20 -3.25 1.80
N ASN A 88 5.41 -3.23 1.24
CA ASN A 88 5.66 -2.92 -0.17
C ASN A 88 5.33 -4.14 -1.04
N ASN A 89 4.04 -4.32 -1.36
CA ASN A 89 3.53 -5.47 -2.13
C ASN A 89 3.18 -5.13 -3.59
N ALA A 90 2.88 -3.87 -3.90
CA ALA A 90 2.52 -3.49 -5.26
C ALA A 90 3.61 -3.87 -6.27
N GLY A 91 3.20 -4.49 -7.37
CA GLY A 91 4.09 -4.83 -8.47
C GLY A 91 3.31 -5.09 -9.75
N ILE A 92 3.98 -4.88 -10.88
CA ILE A 92 3.48 -5.19 -12.21
C ILE A 92 4.44 -6.13 -12.95
N GLY A 93 3.88 -7.03 -13.76
CA GLY A 93 4.62 -7.94 -14.63
C GLY A 93 4.54 -7.53 -16.10
N THR A 94 4.91 -8.46 -16.99
CA THR A 94 4.86 -8.28 -18.45
C THR A 94 3.59 -8.85 -19.09
N ALA A 95 2.70 -9.45 -18.30
CA ALA A 95 1.46 -10.04 -18.78
C ALA A 95 0.56 -8.98 -19.43
N GLY A 96 0.12 -9.23 -20.67
CA GLY A 96 -0.86 -8.40 -21.39
C GLY A 96 -0.31 -7.29 -22.27
N GLN A 97 0.94 -6.83 -22.08
CA GLN A 97 1.53 -5.75 -22.90
C GLN A 97 2.82 -6.17 -23.65
N GLY A 98 3.19 -7.44 -23.56
CA GLY A 98 4.37 -8.00 -24.19
C GLY A 98 5.69 -7.54 -23.54
N ALA A 99 6.82 -7.89 -24.16
CA ALA A 99 8.15 -7.55 -23.66
C ALA A 99 8.58 -6.09 -23.96
N LYS A 100 7.69 -5.25 -24.51
CA LYS A 100 8.04 -3.87 -24.90
C LYS A 100 8.33 -3.01 -23.68
N ARG A 101 9.34 -2.13 -23.80
CA ARG A 101 9.68 -1.15 -22.77
C ARG A 101 8.56 -0.11 -22.66
N GLN A 102 8.13 0.13 -21.44
CA GLN A 102 7.13 1.16 -21.11
C GLN A 102 7.75 2.21 -20.22
N VAL A 103 7.20 3.41 -20.25
CA VAL A 103 7.75 4.56 -19.54
C VAL A 103 6.71 5.08 -18.54
N SER A 104 7.15 5.36 -17.32
CA SER A 104 6.32 5.94 -16.24
C SER A 104 6.09 7.44 -16.47
N ALA A 105 5.22 8.06 -15.66
CA ALA A 105 4.97 9.51 -15.75
C ALA A 105 6.26 10.34 -15.54
N ASP A 106 7.18 9.82 -14.72
CA ASP A 106 8.47 10.44 -14.39
C ASP A 106 9.62 10.08 -15.35
N GLY A 107 9.35 9.37 -16.46
CA GLY A 107 10.36 9.05 -17.48
C GLY A 107 11.19 7.79 -17.22
N TYR A 108 10.92 7.04 -16.16
CA TYR A 108 11.60 5.77 -15.86
C TYR A 108 10.99 4.59 -16.61
N GLU A 109 11.69 3.46 -16.71
CA GLU A 109 11.04 2.22 -17.15
C GLU A 109 9.92 1.85 -16.16
N LEU A 110 8.74 1.50 -16.67
CA LEU A 110 7.52 1.41 -15.86
C LEU A 110 7.61 0.39 -14.72
N ARG A 111 8.19 -0.80 -14.96
CA ARG A 111 8.36 -1.83 -13.92
C ARG A 111 9.41 -1.40 -12.90
N PHE A 112 10.48 -0.75 -13.34
CA PHE A 112 11.45 -0.17 -12.41
C PHE A 112 10.81 0.92 -11.54
N ALA A 113 9.96 1.77 -12.12
CA ALA A 113 9.22 2.78 -11.38
C ALA A 113 8.31 2.16 -10.31
N VAL A 114 7.45 1.22 -10.71
CA VAL A 114 6.43 0.64 -9.81
C VAL A 114 7.04 -0.34 -8.80
N ASN A 115 7.88 -1.28 -9.26
CA ASN A 115 8.34 -2.40 -8.44
C ASN A 115 9.53 -2.04 -7.55
N TYR A 116 10.19 -0.89 -7.79
CA TYR A 116 11.38 -0.49 -7.04
C TYR A 116 11.29 0.97 -6.56
N LEU A 117 11.26 1.95 -7.46
CA LEU A 117 11.37 3.37 -7.08
C LEU A 117 10.21 3.82 -6.19
N ALA A 118 8.99 3.39 -6.48
CA ALA A 118 7.82 3.75 -5.69
C ALA A 118 7.90 3.22 -4.25
N GLY A 119 8.26 1.95 -4.07
CA GLY A 119 8.44 1.36 -2.73
C GLY A 119 9.58 2.02 -1.95
N PHE A 120 10.70 2.32 -2.61
CA PHE A 120 11.83 3.03 -2.02
C PHE A 120 11.45 4.45 -1.57
N LEU A 121 10.79 5.22 -2.44
CA LEU A 121 10.35 6.58 -2.14
C LEU A 121 9.31 6.58 -1.01
N LEU A 122 8.29 5.73 -1.09
CA LEU A 122 7.26 5.62 -0.05
C LEU A 122 7.87 5.27 1.31
N THR A 123 8.81 4.33 1.32
CA THR A 123 9.54 3.95 2.53
C THR A 123 10.31 5.13 3.09
N SER A 124 11.02 5.89 2.24
CA SER A 124 11.80 7.06 2.65
C SER A 124 10.91 8.16 3.26
N GLU A 125 9.77 8.43 2.63
CA GLU A 125 8.77 9.41 3.08
C GLU A 125 8.09 9.03 4.41
N LEU A 126 7.87 7.74 4.65
CA LEU A 126 7.23 7.22 5.86
C LEU A 126 8.23 6.79 6.94
N LEU A 127 9.53 6.79 6.66
CA LEU A 127 10.56 6.35 7.59
C LEU A 127 10.53 7.12 8.93
N PRO A 128 10.33 8.46 8.97
CA PRO A 128 10.21 9.17 10.23
C PRO A 128 9.02 8.67 11.08
N LEU A 129 7.87 8.43 10.45
CA LEU A 129 6.67 7.92 11.11
C LEU A 129 6.88 6.49 11.62
N LEU A 130 7.49 5.61 10.82
CA LEU A 130 7.82 4.24 11.20
C LEU A 130 8.78 4.22 12.41
N LYS A 131 9.81 5.07 12.42
CA LYS A 131 10.74 5.20 13.55
C LYS A 131 10.04 5.67 14.82
N ALA A 132 9.15 6.66 14.72
CA ALA A 132 8.33 7.12 15.85
C ALA A 132 7.35 6.05 16.35
N SER A 133 7.01 5.07 15.50
CA SER A 133 6.07 3.98 15.78
C SER A 133 6.75 2.72 16.32
N ALA A 134 8.03 2.79 16.73
CA ALA A 134 8.78 1.63 17.15
C ALA A 134 8.05 0.77 18.22
N PRO A 135 8.19 -0.58 18.17
CA PRO A 135 8.85 -1.33 17.10
C PRO A 135 7.97 -1.39 15.83
N ALA A 136 8.52 -0.92 14.71
CA ALA A 136 7.87 -0.95 13.40
C ALA A 136 8.66 -1.82 12.40
N ARG A 137 8.00 -2.25 11.33
CA ARG A 137 8.58 -3.12 10.29
C ARG A 137 8.23 -2.61 8.89
N ILE A 138 9.13 -2.88 7.95
CA ILE A 138 8.92 -2.75 6.50
C ILE A 138 9.11 -4.15 5.91
#